data_AF-A0A1I7T7G8-F1
#
_entry.id   AF-A0A1I7T7G8-F1
#
_cell.length_a   1.000
_cell.length_b   1.000
_cell.length_c   1.000
_cell.angle_alpha   90.00
_cell.angle_beta   90.00
_cell.angle_gamma   90.00
#
_symmetry.space_group_name_H-M   'P 1'
#
loop_
_entity.id
_entity.type
_entity.pdbx_description
1 polymer ?
#
loop_
_entity_poly.entity_id
_entity_poly.type
_entity_poly.pdbx_seq_one_letter_code
_entity_poly.pdbx_strand_id
1 'polypeptide(L)'
;MNDRHMSSIFPECDQLKQIYDKCFTEFFQKFITPNYRHQYAVNPCERLHDVYKRCVEERLATQRPFEIDLNEIRKEYLNTDDDKLKDRQNTTASDAEHK
;
A
#
# COMPACT_ATOMS: atom_id res chain seq x y z
N MET A 1 -24.44 -4.62 -19.84
CA MET A 1 -23.44 -5.46 -19.12
C MET A 1 -23.17 -4.74 -17.82
N ASN A 2 -23.61 -5.28 -16.68
CA ASN A 2 -23.18 -4.74 -15.39
C ASN A 2 -21.72 -5.17 -15.24
N ASP A 3 -20.79 -4.27 -15.55
CA ASP A 3 -19.43 -4.41 -15.08
C ASP A 3 -19.49 -4.59 -13.56
N ARG A 4 -18.93 -5.69 -13.06
CA ARG A 4 -18.92 -6.02 -11.64
C ARG A 4 -17.82 -5.22 -10.97
N HIS A 5 -18.03 -3.94 -10.72
CA HIS A 5 -17.14 -3.12 -9.91
C HIS A 5 -17.62 -3.09 -8.47
N MET A 6 -16.68 -3.09 -7.53
CA MET A 6 -16.96 -2.84 -6.13
C MET A 6 -17.10 -1.34 -5.91
N SER A 7 -18.24 -0.92 -5.37
CA SER A 7 -18.42 0.47 -4.91
C SER A 7 -17.39 0.82 -3.83
N SER A 8 -16.99 2.07 -3.83
CA SER A 8 -16.21 2.68 -2.77
C SER A 8 -17.09 2.85 -1.52
N ILE A 9 -16.44 3.15 -0.39
CA ILE A 9 -17.10 3.51 0.87
C ILE A 9 -18.01 4.73 0.67
N PHE A 10 -17.61 5.63 -0.23
CA PHE A 10 -18.33 6.83 -0.61
C PHE A 10 -18.63 6.84 -2.11
N PRO A 11 -19.90 6.94 -2.53
CA PRO A 11 -20.30 6.88 -3.95
C PRO A 11 -19.61 7.93 -4.83
N GLU A 12 -19.29 9.10 -4.30
CA GLU A 12 -18.57 10.17 -5.02
C GLU A 12 -17.13 9.79 -5.39
N CYS A 13 -16.53 8.82 -4.69
CA CYS A 13 -15.20 8.32 -4.99
C CYS A 13 -15.23 7.06 -5.88
N ASP A 14 -16.41 6.54 -6.27
CA ASP A 14 -16.55 5.30 -7.06
C ASP A 14 -15.84 5.41 -8.41
N GLN A 15 -16.03 6.52 -9.11
CA GLN A 15 -15.41 6.70 -10.43
C GLN A 15 -13.87 6.74 -10.32
N LEU A 16 -13.33 7.40 -9.29
CA LEU A 16 -11.90 7.45 -9.02
C LEU A 16 -11.35 6.05 -8.68
N LYS A 17 -12.10 5.28 -7.87
CA LYS A 17 -11.79 3.90 -7.54
C LYS A 17 -11.71 3.02 -8.79
N GLN A 18 -12.71 3.10 -9.67
CA GLN A 18 -12.75 2.30 -10.89
C GLN A 18 -11.55 2.57 -11.81
N ILE A 19 -11.18 3.85 -11.97
CA ILE A 19 -10.03 4.25 -12.79
C ILE A 19 -8.73 3.73 -12.18
N TYR A 20 -8.57 3.87 -10.85
CA TYR A 20 -7.41 3.35 -10.13
C TYR A 20 -7.31 1.82 -10.21
N ASP A 21 -8.38 1.09 -9.89
CA ASP A 21 -8.41 -0.38 -9.85
C ASP A 21 -8.08 -0.98 -11.23
N LYS A 22 -8.56 -0.35 -12.31
CA LYS A 22 -8.21 -0.74 -13.67
C LYS A 22 -6.72 -0.59 -13.94
N CYS A 23 -6.15 0.58 -13.61
CA CYS A 23 -4.71 0.82 -13.76
C CYS A 23 -3.90 -0.20 -12.93
N PHE A 24 -4.29 -0.40 -11.67
CA PHE A 24 -3.61 -1.30 -10.76
C PHE A 24 -3.64 -2.74 -11.26
N THR A 25 -4.78 -3.23 -11.74
CA THR A 25 -4.90 -4.60 -12.25
C THR A 25 -3.97 -4.85 -13.44
N GLU A 26 -3.90 -3.91 -14.39
CA GLU A 26 -3.01 -4.01 -15.55
C GLU A 26 -1.53 -3.92 -15.16
N PHE A 27 -1.21 -3.03 -14.21
CA PHE A 27 0.14 -2.89 -13.67
C PHE A 27 0.58 -4.13 -12.90
N PHE A 28 -0.27 -4.64 -12.02
CA PHE A 28 0.05 -5.74 -11.11
C PHE A 28 0.32 -7.04 -11.88
N GLN A 29 -0.43 -7.32 -12.95
CA GLN A 29 -0.15 -8.45 -13.83
C GLN A 29 1.26 -8.40 -14.43
N LYS A 30 1.71 -7.22 -14.85
CA LYS A 30 3.08 -7.01 -15.34
C LYS A 30 4.09 -7.11 -14.21
N PHE A 31 3.76 -6.58 -13.04
CA PHE A 31 4.61 -6.60 -11.86
C PHE A 31 4.97 -8.02 -11.41
N ILE A 32 4.02 -8.96 -11.40
CA ILE A 32 4.27 -10.36 -10.98
C ILE A 32 4.95 -11.22 -12.06
N THR A 33 5.18 -10.67 -13.26
CA THR A 33 5.81 -11.42 -14.35
C THR A 33 7.32 -11.49 -14.11
N PRO A 34 7.98 -12.65 -14.24
CA PRO A 34 9.41 -12.83 -13.90
C PRO A 34 10.37 -11.96 -14.72
N ASN A 35 9.94 -11.43 -15.87
CA ASN A 35 10.73 -10.55 -16.73
C ASN A 35 10.65 -9.06 -16.31
N TYR A 36 9.90 -8.74 -15.26
CA TYR A 36 9.69 -7.37 -14.82
C TYR A 36 10.87 -6.87 -13.97
N ARG A 37 11.47 -5.74 -14.37
CA ARG A 37 12.62 -5.16 -13.66
C ARG A 37 12.16 -4.31 -12.48
N HIS A 38 11.96 -4.96 -11.34
CA HIS A 38 11.50 -4.30 -10.10
C HIS A 38 12.36 -3.10 -9.66
N GLN A 39 13.67 -3.12 -9.90
CA GLN A 39 14.60 -2.06 -9.48
C GLN A 39 14.38 -0.70 -10.18
N TYR A 40 13.66 -0.67 -11.31
CA TYR A 40 13.41 0.55 -12.10
C TYR A 40 11.91 0.77 -12.37
N ALA A 41 11.07 0.01 -11.68
CA ALA A 41 9.64 0.02 -11.84
C ALA A 41 9.02 1.22 -11.10
N VAL A 42 8.77 2.31 -11.81
CA VAL A 42 7.92 3.40 -11.29
C VAL A 42 6.46 2.96 -11.35
N ASN A 43 5.72 3.15 -10.25
CA ASN A 43 4.30 2.85 -10.20
C ASN A 43 3.52 3.85 -11.09
N PRO A 44 2.95 3.41 -12.23
CA PRO A 44 2.22 4.32 -13.13
C PRO A 44 0.87 4.77 -12.56
N CYS A 45 0.36 4.08 -11.54
CA CYS A 45 -0.94 4.33 -10.94
C CYS A 45 -0.85 5.19 -9.66
N GLU A 46 0.36 5.60 -9.26
CA GLU A 46 0.59 6.36 -8.01
C GLU A 46 -0.26 7.63 -7.93
N ARG A 47 -0.31 8.42 -9.01
CA ARG A 47 -1.15 9.64 -9.04
C ARG A 47 -2.64 9.33 -8.94
N LEU A 48 -3.11 8.24 -9.55
CA LEU A 48 -4.51 7.83 -9.49
C LEU A 48 -4.87 7.37 -8.08
N HIS A 49 -3.95 6.63 -7.45
CA HIS A 49 -4.07 6.22 -6.06
C HIS A 49 -4.18 7.41 -5.13
N ASP A 50 -3.31 8.42 -5.28
CA ASP A 50 -3.31 9.60 -4.42
C ASP A 50 -4.62 10.38 -4.51
N VAL A 51 -5.17 10.56 -5.71
CA VAL A 51 -6.44 11.27 -5.92
C VAL A 51 -7.60 10.50 -5.30
N TYR A 52 -7.66 9.18 -5.50
CA TYR A 52 -8.68 8.33 -4.87
C TYR A 52 -8.56 8.34 -3.34
N LYS A 53 -7.34 8.17 -2.82
CA LYS A 53 -7.04 8.16 -1.39
C LYS A 53 -7.48 9.46 -0.72
N ARG A 54 -7.16 10.62 -1.29
CA ARG A 54 -7.60 11.93 -0.76
C ARG A 54 -9.12 12.05 -0.69
N CYS A 55 -9.83 11.63 -1.74
CA CYS A 55 -11.30 11.61 -1.76
C CYS A 55 -11.87 10.81 -0.58
N VAL A 56 -11.33 9.62 -0.32
CA VAL A 56 -11.78 8.75 0.77
C VAL A 56 -11.41 9.32 2.14
N GLU A 57 -10.17 9.79 2.32
CA GLU A 57 -9.70 10.31 3.62
C GLU A 57 -10.45 11.57 4.08
N GLU A 58 -10.71 12.51 3.17
CA GLU A 58 -11.50 13.73 3.47
C GLU A 58 -12.91 13.37 3.94
N ARG A 59 -13.51 12.36 3.32
CA ARG A 59 -14.86 11.89 3.64
C ARG A 59 -14.90 11.05 4.91
N LEU A 60 -13.91 10.21 5.16
CA LEU A 60 -13.76 9.50 6.44
C LEU A 60 -13.63 10.50 7.60
N ALA A 61 -12.85 11.57 7.43
CA ALA A 61 -12.67 12.60 8.45
C ALA A 61 -13.98 13.37 8.77
N THR A 62 -14.81 13.61 7.76
CA THR A 62 -16.01 14.46 7.86
C THR A 62 -17.26 13.68 8.24
N GLN A 63 -17.48 12.50 7.64
CA GLN A 63 -18.69 11.70 7.81
C GLN A 63 -18.54 10.61 8.87
N ARG A 64 -17.30 10.19 9.21
CA ARG A 64 -16.96 9.09 10.14
C ARG A 64 -17.94 7.90 10.08
N PRO A 65 -18.22 7.35 8.89
CA PRO A 65 -19.05 6.16 8.81
C PRO A 65 -18.32 5.02 9.54
N PHE A 66 -19.08 4.20 10.27
CA PHE A 66 -18.59 2.97 10.92
C PHE A 66 -17.51 3.14 12.02
N GLU A 67 -17.40 4.33 12.64
CA GLU A 67 -16.42 4.59 13.72
C GLU A 67 -14.96 4.27 13.35
N ILE A 68 -14.62 4.40 12.07
CA ILE A 68 -13.28 4.11 11.57
C ILE A 68 -12.26 5.09 12.17
N ASP A 69 -11.23 4.57 12.86
CA ASP A 69 -10.12 5.36 13.38
C ASP A 69 -9.09 5.65 12.27
N LEU A 70 -9.01 6.92 11.89
CA LEU A 70 -8.04 7.40 10.90
C LEU A 70 -6.58 7.23 11.36
N ASN A 71 -6.32 7.21 12.67
CA ASN A 71 -4.97 7.02 13.19
C ASN A 71 -4.49 5.59 12.97
N GLU A 72 -5.40 4.62 13.03
CA GLU A 72 -5.10 3.22 12.72
C GLU A 72 -4.79 3.03 11.23
N ILE A 73 -5.56 3.68 10.35
CA ILE A 73 -5.33 3.63 8.90
C ILE A 73 -3.97 4.22 8.51
N ARG A 74 -3.54 5.27 9.20
CA ARG A 74 -2.27 5.97 8.93
C ARG A 74 -1.06 5.28 9.53
N LYS A 75 -1.25 4.27 10.37
CA LYS A 75 -0.14 3.58 11.02
C LYS A 75 0.66 2.80 9.98
N GLU A 76 1.96 3.03 9.95
CA GLU A 76 2.89 2.25 9.14
C GLU A 76 3.15 0.91 9.85
N TYR A 77 2.87 -0.20 9.16
CA TYR A 77 3.01 -1.56 9.68
C TYR A 77 4.18 -2.34 9.07
N LEU A 78 4.90 -1.75 8.11
CA LEU A 78 6.01 -2.38 7.39
C LEU A 78 7.23 -1.47 7.45
N ASN A 79 8.41 -2.06 7.67
CA ASN A 79 9.69 -1.36 7.89
C ASN A 79 9.75 -0.53 9.18
N THR A 80 8.92 -0.87 10.16
CA THR A 80 9.03 -0.30 11.52
C THR A 80 10.31 -0.79 12.19
N ASP A 81 10.77 -0.10 13.23
CA ASP A 81 11.96 -0.55 13.98
C ASP A 81 11.77 -1.92 14.66
N ASP A 82 10.52 -2.32 14.88
CA ASP A 82 10.14 -3.66 15.34
C ASP A 82 10.24 -4.73 14.22
N ASP A 83 10.03 -4.35 12.95
CA ASP A 83 10.21 -5.23 11.78
C ASP A 83 11.69 -5.46 11.44
N LYS A 84 12.56 -4.52 11.83
CA LYS A 84 14.02 -4.67 11.74
C LYS A 84 14.47 -5.64 12.82
N LEU A 85 14.14 -6.92 12.64
CA LEU A 85 14.70 -8.04 13.39
C LEU A 85 16.22 -7.89 13.40
N LYS A 86 16.75 -7.39 14.52
CA LYS A 86 18.10 -7.59 15.07
C LYS A 86 19.12 -8.25 14.11
N ASP A 87 19.51 -7.56 13.05
CA ASP A 87 20.67 -7.93 12.20
C ASP A 87 22.02 -7.81 12.96
N ARG A 88 21.99 -7.67 14.30
CA ARG A 88 23.13 -7.41 15.17
C ARG A 88 23.47 -8.55 16.14
N GLN A 89 22.86 -9.72 16.05
CA GLN A 89 23.19 -10.82 16.99
C GLN A 89 24.16 -11.89 16.46
N ASN A 90 24.65 -11.82 15.21
CA ASN A 90 25.61 -12.82 14.69
C ASN A 90 27.03 -12.31 14.42
N THR A 91 27.39 -11.05 14.73
CA THR A 91 28.76 -10.55 14.50
C THR A 91 29.61 -10.49 15.78
N THR A 92 29.07 -10.74 16.97
CA THR A 92 29.82 -10.62 18.24
C THR A 92 30.25 -11.94 18.86
N ALA A 93 29.99 -13.09 18.21
CA ALA A 93 30.35 -14.41 18.75
C ALA A 93 31.67 -14.99 18.19
N SER A 94 32.36 -14.29 17.29
CA SER A 94 33.55 -14.85 16.59
C SER A 94 34.91 -14.38 17.12
N ASP A 95 34.96 -13.40 18.03
CA ASP A 95 36.23 -12.77 18.46
C ASP A 95 36.74 -13.24 19.84
N ALA A 96 36.17 -14.29 20.43
CA ALA A 96 36.49 -14.69 21.80
C ALA A 96 37.22 -16.04 21.98
N GLU A 97 37.64 -16.73 20.90
CA GLU A 97 38.18 -18.09 21.06
C GLU A 97 39.34 -18.48 20.14
N HIS A 98 40.35 -17.62 19.96
CA HIS A 98 41.72 -18.05 19.60
C HIS A 98 42.75 -17.11 20.22
N LYS A 99 43.02 -17.30 21.51
CA LYS A 99 44.31 -16.96 22.14
C LYS A 99 44.90 -18.25 22.70
#